data_AF-A0A7S1GVI0-F1
#
_entry.id   AF-A0A7S1GVI0-F1
#
_cell.length_a   1.000
_cell.length_b   1.000
_cell.length_c   1.000
_cell.angle_alpha   90.00
_cell.angle_beta   90.00
_cell.angle_gamma   90.00
#
_symmetry.space_group_name_H-M   'P 1'
#
loop_
_entity.id
_entity.type
_entity.pdbx_description
1 polymer ?
#
loop_
_entity_poly.entity_id
_entity_poly.type
_entity_poly.pdbx_seq_one_letter_code
_entity_poly.pdbx_strand_id
1 'polypeptide(L)'
;SVRPTRARSPVYTQGSSKRRRTGDGVDCALDWGCLKCPLSGEEFSDPVMCVVDGQTYERSVLEAWVREWGTAPGNGAPASTSDIVQSQGVRSCVMVARHLKAELEDTLQRAVRSERAATESRARHLRLEKEGRVLQLRISESESADEGTGLLDVLAEVAGRSAGQDDF
;
A
#
# COMPACT_ATOMS: atom_id res chain seq x y z
N SER A 1 13.76 -56.04 -13.17
CA SER A 1 14.22 -54.69 -13.56
C SER A 1 12.99 -53.86 -13.85
N VAL A 2 12.48 -53.13 -12.85
CA VAL A 2 11.25 -52.32 -12.96
C VAL A 2 11.69 -50.89 -13.25
N ARG A 3 11.39 -50.38 -14.45
CA ARG A 3 11.65 -48.98 -14.78
C ARG A 3 10.69 -48.10 -13.96
N PRO A 4 11.16 -47.03 -13.30
CA PRO A 4 10.25 -46.08 -12.69
C PRO A 4 9.58 -45.29 -13.81
N THR A 5 8.26 -45.43 -13.92
CA THR A 5 7.40 -44.57 -14.72
C THR A 5 7.53 -43.14 -14.20
N ARG A 6 8.32 -42.29 -14.88
CA ARG A 6 8.30 -40.85 -14.63
C ARG A 6 6.89 -40.34 -14.91
N ALA A 7 6.23 -39.87 -13.87
CA ALA A 7 4.99 -39.12 -13.99
C ALA A 7 5.23 -37.96 -14.98
N ARG A 8 4.31 -37.77 -15.92
CA ARG A 8 4.33 -36.60 -16.81
C ARG A 8 4.26 -35.34 -15.94
N SER A 9 5.24 -34.45 -16.08
CA SER A 9 5.21 -33.15 -15.42
C SER A 9 3.92 -32.41 -15.77
N PRO A 10 3.25 -31.77 -14.80
CA PRO A 10 2.15 -30.87 -15.12
C PRO A 10 2.72 -29.71 -15.94
N VAL A 11 2.31 -29.61 -17.21
CA VAL A 11 2.56 -28.41 -18.00
C VAL A 11 1.68 -27.33 -17.39
N TYR A 12 2.30 -26.35 -16.72
CA TYR A 12 1.58 -25.19 -16.24
C TYR A 12 1.29 -24.29 -17.44
N THR A 13 0.22 -24.61 -18.18
CA THR A 13 -0.35 -23.67 -19.14
C THR A 13 -0.80 -22.47 -18.33
N GLN A 14 -0.14 -21.33 -18.54
CA GLN A 14 -0.52 -20.06 -17.94
C GLN A 14 -2.04 -19.91 -17.97
N GLY A 15 -2.62 -19.72 -16.78
CA GLY A 15 -4.04 -19.50 -16.62
C GLY A 15 -4.52 -18.46 -17.62
N SER A 16 -5.57 -18.82 -18.34
CA SER A 16 -6.26 -18.03 -19.35
C SER A 16 -6.59 -16.62 -18.87
N SER A 17 -5.63 -15.70 -18.93
CA SER A 17 -5.94 -14.29 -18.95
C SER A 17 -6.67 -14.05 -20.26
N LYS A 18 -7.98 -13.81 -20.16
CA LYS A 18 -8.88 -13.57 -21.29
C LYS A 18 -8.19 -12.64 -22.29
N ARG A 19 -7.84 -13.20 -23.46
CA ARG A 19 -7.45 -12.43 -24.64
C ARG A 19 -8.56 -11.44 -24.98
N ARG A 20 -8.47 -10.21 -24.47
CA ARG A 20 -9.05 -9.06 -25.16
C ARG A 20 -8.09 -8.74 -26.29
N ARG A 21 -8.49 -9.12 -27.50
CA ARG A 21 -7.87 -8.63 -28.73
C ARG A 21 -8.21 -7.14 -28.88
N THR A 22 -7.26 -6.30 -28.49
CA THR A 22 -7.03 -4.93 -28.96
C THR A 22 -5.55 -4.74 -28.67
N GLY A 23 -4.66 -4.91 -29.65
CA GLY A 23 -4.35 -3.82 -30.58
C GLY A 23 -3.57 -2.77 -29.79
N ASP A 24 -2.26 -3.00 -29.64
CA ASP A 24 -1.17 -2.04 -29.35
C ASP A 24 -0.10 -2.71 -28.46
N GLY A 25 1.07 -2.97 -29.05
CA GLY A 25 2.15 -3.78 -28.46
C GLY A 25 2.96 -3.10 -27.36
N VAL A 26 2.32 -2.40 -26.42
CA VAL A 26 2.99 -1.57 -25.40
C VAL A 26 2.30 -1.58 -24.03
N ASP A 27 1.67 -2.68 -23.60
CA ASP A 27 0.95 -2.68 -22.29
C ASP A 27 1.60 -3.50 -21.16
N CYS A 28 2.73 -4.15 -21.38
CA CYS A 28 3.40 -4.92 -20.30
C CYS A 28 4.18 -4.02 -19.32
N ALA A 29 4.52 -2.79 -19.70
CA ALA A 29 5.45 -1.95 -18.94
C ALA A 29 4.83 -1.31 -17.68
N LEU A 30 3.50 -1.32 -17.56
CA LEU A 30 2.77 -0.69 -16.45
C LEU A 30 1.89 -1.68 -15.66
N ASP A 31 1.87 -2.97 -16.05
CA ASP A 31 1.14 -3.97 -15.28
C ASP A 31 1.99 -4.48 -14.11
N TRP A 32 1.50 -4.28 -12.88
CA TRP A 32 2.09 -4.85 -11.66
C TRP A 32 2.16 -6.39 -11.72
N GLY A 33 1.33 -7.02 -12.56
CA GLY A 33 1.39 -8.44 -12.86
C GLY A 33 2.74 -8.91 -13.42
N CYS A 34 3.48 -8.05 -14.12
CA CYS A 34 4.79 -8.39 -14.68
C CYS A 34 5.90 -8.49 -13.62
N LEU A 35 5.65 -8.06 -12.38
CA LEU A 35 6.57 -8.18 -11.24
C LEU A 35 6.23 -9.35 -10.31
N LYS A 36 5.36 -10.26 -10.77
CA LYS A 36 4.98 -11.47 -10.05
C LYS A 36 5.51 -12.72 -10.73
N CYS A 37 5.90 -13.69 -9.91
CA CYS A 37 6.28 -15.01 -10.38
C CYS A 37 5.06 -15.74 -10.95
N PRO A 38 5.14 -16.27 -12.18
CA PRO A 38 4.00 -16.97 -12.80
C PRO A 38 3.68 -18.32 -12.15
N LEU A 39 4.59 -18.88 -11.34
CA LEU A 39 4.35 -20.13 -10.60
C LEU A 39 3.76 -19.89 -9.21
N SER A 40 4.32 -18.97 -8.42
CA SER A 40 3.80 -18.70 -7.07
C SER A 40 2.66 -17.68 -7.06
N GLY A 41 2.56 -16.82 -8.07
CA GLY A 41 1.63 -15.68 -8.08
C GLY A 41 2.04 -14.54 -7.13
N GLU A 42 3.18 -14.70 -6.44
CA GLU A 42 3.74 -13.72 -5.49
C GLU A 42 4.69 -12.76 -6.20
N GLU A 43 4.91 -11.59 -5.59
CA GLU A 43 5.91 -10.63 -6.07
C GLU A 43 7.32 -11.23 -6.01
N PHE A 44 8.14 -10.97 -7.03
CA PHE A 44 9.50 -11.47 -7.05
C PHE A 44 10.31 -10.95 -5.86
N SER A 45 10.99 -11.84 -5.15
CA SER A 45 12.01 -11.52 -4.16
C SER A 45 13.40 -11.71 -4.76
N ASP A 46 13.64 -12.86 -5.39
CA ASP A 46 14.88 -13.18 -6.11
C ASP A 46 14.56 -13.74 -7.51
N PRO A 47 14.33 -12.85 -8.50
CA PRO A 47 13.95 -13.26 -9.84
C PRO A 47 15.12 -13.94 -10.59
N VAL A 48 14.87 -15.15 -11.08
CA VAL A 48 15.79 -15.93 -11.92
C VAL A 48 15.12 -16.32 -13.22
N MET A 49 15.87 -16.34 -14.31
CA MET A 49 15.41 -16.78 -15.62
C MET A 49 15.80 -18.24 -15.84
N CYS A 50 14.85 -19.04 -16.32
CA CYS A 50 15.17 -20.34 -16.89
C CYS A 50 15.56 -20.13 -18.36
N VAL A 51 16.79 -20.49 -18.73
CA VAL A 51 17.29 -20.28 -20.10
C VAL A 51 16.54 -21.16 -21.12
N VAL A 52 15.99 -22.29 -20.67
CA VAL A 52 15.32 -23.29 -21.53
C VAL A 52 13.98 -22.79 -22.08
N ASP A 53 13.21 -22.05 -21.28
CA ASP A 53 11.91 -21.49 -21.70
C ASP A 53 11.92 -19.94 -21.81
N GLY A 54 13.02 -19.30 -21.38
CA GLY A 54 13.20 -17.85 -21.42
C GLY A 54 12.33 -17.08 -20.42
N GLN A 55 11.68 -17.76 -19.48
CA GLN A 55 10.77 -17.15 -18.52
C GLN A 55 11.48 -16.85 -17.19
N THR A 56 10.98 -15.83 -16.47
CA THR A 56 11.47 -15.47 -15.14
C THR A 56 10.55 -16.03 -14.06
N TYR A 57 11.16 -16.60 -13.03
CA TYR A 57 10.54 -17.26 -11.89
C TYR A 57 11.20 -16.82 -10.59
N GLU A 58 10.54 -17.08 -9.47
CA GLU A 58 11.17 -16.95 -8.16
C GLU A 58 12.19 -18.08 -7.97
N ARG A 59 13.39 -17.75 -7.48
CA ARG A 59 14.48 -18.73 -7.31
C ARG A 59 14.05 -19.98 -6.58
N SER A 60 13.49 -19.82 -5.38
CA SER A 60 13.12 -20.93 -4.51
C SER A 60 12.13 -21.88 -5.19
N VAL A 61 11.19 -21.33 -5.95
CA VAL A 61 10.13 -22.06 -6.65
C VAL A 61 10.70 -22.81 -7.86
N LEU A 62 11.50 -22.14 -8.68
CA LEU A 62 12.09 -22.78 -9.87
C LEU A 62 13.10 -23.86 -9.49
N GLU A 63 13.95 -23.61 -8.50
CA GLU A 63 14.92 -24.60 -8.03
C GLU A 63 14.22 -25.83 -7.44
N ALA A 64 13.12 -25.65 -6.70
CA ALA A 64 12.30 -26.76 -6.22
C ALA A 64 11.69 -27.56 -7.39
N TRP A 65 11.12 -26.86 -8.37
CA TRP A 65 10.52 -27.48 -9.54
C TRP A 65 11.52 -28.30 -10.36
N VAL A 66 12.67 -27.70 -10.69
CA VAL A 66 13.71 -28.36 -11.48
C VAL A 66 14.30 -29.55 -10.73
N ARG A 67 14.43 -29.47 -9.39
CA ARG A 67 14.90 -30.60 -8.56
C ARG A 67 13.91 -31.77 -8.57
N GLU A 68 12.61 -31.49 -8.51
CA GLU A 68 11.57 -32.52 -8.44
C GLU A 68 11.28 -33.14 -9.81
N TRP A 69 11.17 -32.31 -10.86
CA TRP A 69 10.67 -32.71 -12.17
C TRP A 69 11.76 -32.79 -13.26
N GLY A 70 12.88 -32.08 -13.09
CA GLY A 70 13.95 -32.01 -14.10
C GLY A 70 13.52 -31.36 -15.41
N THR A 71 12.52 -30.47 -15.37
CA THR A 71 11.94 -29.81 -16.54
C THR A 71 11.71 -28.33 -16.30
N ALA A 72 11.67 -27.56 -17.38
CA ALA A 72 11.28 -26.16 -17.39
C ALA A 72 9.74 -26.05 -17.24
N PRO A 73 9.22 -25.22 -16.33
CA PRO A 73 7.79 -25.13 -16.05
C PRO A 73 6.95 -24.65 -17.24
N GLY A 74 7.49 -23.75 -18.08
CA GLY A 74 6.73 -23.10 -19.15
C GLY A 74 6.47 -23.99 -20.38
N ASN A 75 7.41 -24.87 -20.72
CA ASN A 75 7.34 -25.70 -21.94
C ASN A 75 7.56 -27.20 -21.69
N GLY A 76 7.90 -27.60 -20.46
CA GLY A 76 8.16 -28.98 -20.08
C GLY A 76 9.47 -29.57 -20.64
N ALA A 77 10.32 -28.75 -21.28
CA ALA A 77 11.60 -29.22 -21.81
C ALA A 77 12.56 -29.58 -20.67
N PRO A 78 13.51 -30.51 -20.87
CA PRO A 78 14.49 -30.86 -19.83
C PRO A 78 15.26 -29.63 -19.35
N ALA A 79 15.35 -29.45 -18.03
CA ALA A 79 16.07 -28.35 -17.41
C ALA A 79 16.83 -28.84 -16.18
N SER A 80 17.94 -28.16 -15.90
CA SER A 80 18.85 -28.42 -14.80
C SER A 80 19.13 -27.13 -14.01
N THR A 81 19.74 -27.24 -12.83
CA THR A 81 20.09 -26.07 -12.03
C THR A 81 21.10 -25.14 -12.70
N SER A 82 21.91 -25.65 -13.64
CA SER A 82 22.81 -24.81 -14.45
C SER A 82 22.09 -23.93 -15.48
N ASP A 83 20.83 -24.25 -15.81
CA ASP A 83 20.01 -23.46 -16.73
C ASP A 83 19.28 -22.31 -16.03
N ILE A 84 19.50 -22.14 -14.72
CA ILE A 84 18.92 -21.08 -13.90
C ILE A 84 19.92 -19.94 -13.79
N VAL A 85 19.60 -18.80 -14.39
CA VAL A 85 20.46 -17.61 -14.40
C VAL A 85 19.75 -16.47 -13.69
N GLN A 86 20.48 -15.65 -12.95
CA GLN A 86 19.88 -14.51 -12.26
C GLN A 86 19.38 -13.45 -13.26
N SER A 87 18.15 -12.96 -13.08
CA SER A 87 17.59 -11.90 -13.93
C SER A 87 17.87 -10.52 -13.33
N GLN A 88 18.99 -9.89 -13.73
CA GLN A 88 19.36 -8.56 -13.23
C GLN A 88 18.36 -7.47 -13.64
N GLY A 89 17.78 -7.58 -14.84
CA GLY A 89 16.78 -6.64 -15.34
C GLY A 89 15.52 -6.64 -14.46
N VAL A 90 14.93 -7.81 -14.22
CA VAL A 90 13.73 -7.93 -13.38
C VAL A 90 14.05 -7.55 -11.93
N ARG A 91 15.22 -7.91 -11.41
CA ARG A 91 15.64 -7.50 -10.05
C ARG A 91 15.70 -5.97 -9.91
N SER A 92 16.21 -5.28 -10.93
CA SER A 92 16.25 -3.81 -10.96
C SER A 92 14.84 -3.23 -11.03
N CYS A 93 13.96 -3.78 -11.88
CA CYS A 93 12.56 -3.33 -11.97
C CYS A 93 11.81 -3.51 -10.66
N VAL A 94 11.94 -4.67 -10.00
CA VAL A 94 11.33 -4.95 -8.69
C VAL A 94 11.81 -3.95 -7.63
N MET A 95 13.12 -3.65 -7.62
CA MET A 95 13.69 -2.67 -6.69
C MET A 95 13.09 -1.28 -6.88
N VAL A 96 13.07 -0.79 -8.12
CA VAL A 96 12.50 0.52 -8.44
C VAL A 96 11.01 0.57 -8.12
N ALA A 97 10.25 -0.47 -8.49
CA ALA A 97 8.83 -0.55 -8.21
C ALA A 97 8.51 -0.54 -6.72
N ARG A 98 9.29 -1.26 -5.90
CA ARG A 98 9.16 -1.23 -4.44
C ARG A 98 9.44 0.15 -3.86
N HIS A 99 10.48 0.82 -4.35
CA HIS A 99 10.81 2.17 -3.91
C HIS A 99 9.70 3.18 -4.24
N LEU A 100 9.23 3.18 -5.50
CA LEU A 100 8.14 4.05 -5.94
C LEU A 100 6.84 3.79 -5.18
N LYS A 101 6.52 2.52 -4.90
CA LYS A 101 5.35 2.14 -4.10
C LYS A 101 5.43 2.71 -2.68
N ALA A 102 6.59 2.59 -2.03
CA ALA A 102 6.79 3.12 -0.68
C ALA A 102 6.66 4.66 -0.65
N GLU A 103 7.26 5.37 -1.61
CA GLU A 103 7.15 6.83 -1.73
C GLU A 103 5.70 7.30 -1.96
N LEU A 104 4.95 6.58 -2.80
CA LEU A 104 3.55 6.85 -3.03
C LEU A 104 2.71 6.65 -1.77
N GLU A 105 2.92 5.52 -1.07
CA GLU A 105 2.22 5.22 0.18
C GLU A 105 2.50 6.28 1.26
N ASP A 106 3.75 6.71 1.42
CA ASP A 106 4.12 7.75 2.35
C ASP A 106 3.48 9.11 1.99
N THR A 107 3.48 9.46 0.71
CA THR A 107 2.84 10.69 0.22
C THR A 107 1.33 10.69 0.49
N LEU A 108 0.67 9.57 0.24
CA LEU A 108 -0.76 9.39 0.55
C LEU A 108 -1.02 9.51 2.05
N GLN A 109 -0.20 8.88 2.89
CA GLN A 109 -0.33 8.97 4.33
C GLN A 109 -0.14 10.41 4.84
N ARG A 110 0.83 11.15 4.30
CA ARG A 110 1.04 12.56 4.61
C ARG A 110 -0.18 13.41 4.25
N ALA A 111 -0.73 13.22 3.05
CA ALA A 111 -1.92 13.95 2.59
C ALA A 111 -3.15 13.66 3.47
N VAL A 112 -3.37 12.40 3.83
CA VAL A 112 -4.48 12.01 4.73
C VAL A 112 -4.32 12.64 6.11
N ARG A 113 -3.10 12.67 6.66
CA ARG A 113 -2.81 13.29 7.96
C ARG A 113 -3.02 14.81 7.91
N SER A 114 -2.57 15.48 6.86
CA SER A 114 -2.77 16.93 6.72
C SER A 114 -4.24 17.30 6.59
N GLU A 115 -5.02 16.50 5.86
CA GLU A 115 -6.46 16.73 5.72
C GLU A 115 -7.17 16.59 7.07
N ARG A 116 -6.87 15.54 7.84
CA ARG A 116 -7.41 15.36 9.19
C ARG A 116 -7.07 16.55 10.09
N ALA A 117 -5.81 16.95 10.13
CA ALA A 117 -5.38 18.11 10.93
C ALA A 117 -6.08 19.41 10.51
N ALA A 118 -6.30 19.61 9.20
CA ALA A 118 -7.04 20.77 8.69
C ALA A 118 -8.52 20.75 9.13
N THR A 119 -9.17 19.59 9.04
CA THR A 119 -10.57 19.43 9.48
C THR A 119 -10.71 19.65 10.99
N GLU A 120 -9.79 19.13 11.79
CA GLU A 120 -9.76 19.33 13.25
C GLU A 120 -9.54 20.80 13.61
N SER A 121 -8.59 21.47 12.94
CA SER A 121 -8.32 22.90 13.13
C SER A 121 -9.54 23.75 12.79
N ARG A 122 -10.23 23.43 11.69
CA ARG A 122 -11.47 24.11 11.29
C ARG A 122 -12.60 23.88 12.29
N ALA A 123 -12.77 22.66 12.78
CA ALA A 123 -13.76 22.33 13.79
C ALA A 123 -13.50 23.10 15.11
N ARG A 124 -12.24 23.16 15.54
CA ARG A 124 -11.82 23.94 16.72
C ARG A 124 -12.12 25.42 16.54
N HIS A 125 -11.80 25.99 15.38
CA HIS A 125 -12.07 27.40 15.10
C HIS A 125 -13.57 27.71 15.17
N LEU A 126 -14.43 26.90 14.54
CA LEU A 126 -15.88 27.05 14.59
C LEU A 126 -16.43 26.92 16.02
N ARG A 127 -15.84 26.05 16.84
CA ARG A 127 -16.23 25.92 18.25
C ARG A 127 -15.91 27.19 19.04
N LEU A 128 -14.68 27.68 18.92
CA LEU A 128 -14.25 28.91 19.58
C LEU A 128 -15.07 30.13 19.12
N GLU A 129 -15.40 30.20 17.83
CA GLU A 129 -16.24 31.26 17.27
C GLU A 129 -17.66 31.24 17.88
N LYS A 130 -18.25 30.05 18.03
CA LYS A 130 -19.56 29.87 18.68
C LYS A 130 -19.50 30.25 20.17
N GLU A 131 -18.49 29.78 20.88
CA GLU A 131 -18.28 30.11 22.30
C GLU A 131 -18.09 31.61 22.50
N GLY A 132 -17.30 32.27 21.64
CA GLY A 132 -17.12 33.72 21.64
C GLY A 132 -18.42 34.49 21.42
N ARG A 133 -19.28 34.07 20.49
CA ARG A 133 -20.61 34.68 20.29
C ARG A 133 -21.51 34.52 21.52
N VAL A 134 -21.48 33.37 22.18
CA VAL A 134 -22.26 33.13 23.42
C VAL A 134 -21.79 34.06 24.53
N LEU A 135 -20.48 34.22 24.71
CA LEU A 135 -19.94 35.15 25.71
C LEU A 135 -20.34 36.60 25.41
N GLN A 136 -20.29 37.03 24.15
CA GLN A 136 -20.76 38.37 23.76
C GLN A 136 -22.22 38.61 24.11
N LEU A 137 -23.11 37.65 23.81
CA LEU A 137 -24.53 37.76 24.18
C LEU A 137 -24.73 37.91 25.69
N ARG A 138 -24.02 37.10 26.49
CA ARG A 138 -24.08 37.18 27.97
C ARG A 138 -23.61 38.54 28.50
N ILE A 139 -22.56 39.10 27.90
CA ILE A 139 -22.06 40.44 28.27
C ILE A 139 -23.15 41.49 27.99
N SER A 140 -23.72 41.50 26.79
CA SER A 140 -24.81 42.42 26.43
C SER A 140 -26.04 42.30 27.35
N GLU A 141 -26.40 41.07 27.74
CA GLU A 141 -27.48 40.83 28.70
C GLU A 141 -27.16 41.42 30.09
N SER A 142 -25.92 41.25 30.57
CA SER A 142 -25.48 41.79 31.87
C SER A 142 -25.38 43.32 31.90
N GLU A 143 -25.09 43.97 30.76
CA GLU A 143 -25.08 45.43 30.65
C GLU A 143 -26.49 46.04 30.66
N SER A 144 -27.50 45.26 30.25
CA SER A 144 -28.90 45.68 30.29
C SER A 144 -29.57 45.45 31.66
N ALA A 145 -28.93 44.67 32.53
CA ALA A 145 -29.36 44.45 33.91
C ALA A 145 -28.65 45.47 34.82
N ASP A 146 -29.37 46.52 35.21
CA ASP A 146 -28.97 47.45 36.27
C ASP A 146 -28.64 46.67 37.56
N GLU A 147 -27.35 46.42 37.83
CA GLU A 147 -26.69 46.32 39.15
C GLU A 147 -25.30 45.65 39.00
N GLY A 148 -24.24 46.37 39.41
CA GLY A 148 -22.82 46.14 39.12
C GLY A 148 -22.13 44.87 39.66
N THR A 149 -22.81 43.72 39.67
CA THR A 149 -22.28 42.44 40.17
C THR A 149 -22.05 41.41 39.05
N GLY A 150 -22.70 41.54 37.88
CA GLY A 150 -22.69 40.50 36.84
C GLY A 150 -21.36 40.30 36.11
N LEU A 151 -20.56 41.37 35.91
CA LEU A 151 -19.36 41.31 35.07
C LEU A 151 -18.19 40.57 35.75
N LEU A 152 -18.09 40.67 37.09
CA LEU A 152 -17.09 39.93 37.87
C LEU A 152 -17.42 38.44 37.97
N ASP A 153 -18.70 38.07 38.04
CA ASP A 153 -19.15 36.67 38.06
C ASP A 153 -18.89 35.96 36.73
N VAL A 154 -19.14 36.63 35.60
CA VAL A 154 -18.84 36.09 34.26
C VAL A 154 -17.33 35.89 34.08
N LEU A 155 -16.49 36.83 34.53
CA LEU A 155 -15.03 36.69 34.49
C LEU A 155 -14.52 35.56 35.39
N ALA A 156 -15.09 35.39 36.58
CA ALA A 156 -14.75 34.30 37.49
C ALA A 156 -15.12 32.92 36.93
N GLU A 157 -16.27 32.79 36.26
CA GLU A 157 -16.69 31.52 35.63
C GLU A 157 -15.78 31.14 34.44
N VAL A 158 -15.38 32.13 33.62
CA VAL A 158 -14.47 31.92 32.48
C VAL A 158 -13.06 31.54 32.98
N ALA A 159 -12.56 32.20 34.02
CA ALA A 159 -11.29 31.86 34.64
C ALA A 159 -11.31 30.46 35.28
N GLY A 160 -12.43 30.06 35.88
CA GLY A 160 -12.61 28.73 36.49
C GLY A 160 -12.62 27.58 35.47
N ARG A 161 -13.12 27.80 34.25
CA ARG A 161 -13.14 26.78 33.18
C ARG A 161 -11.78 26.59 32.51
N SER A 162 -10.93 27.62 32.49
CA SER A 162 -9.59 27.53 31.88
C SER A 162 -8.58 26.74 32.73
N ALA A 163 -8.87 26.48 34.01
CA ALA A 163 -7.99 25.75 34.91
C ALA A 163 -8.27 24.23 35.00
N GLY A 164 -9.35 23.74 34.36
CA GLY A 164 -9.83 22.35 34.49
C GLY A 164 -9.65 21.48 33.25
N GLN A 165 -8.86 21.91 32.26
CA GLN A 165 -8.72 21.20 30.98
C GLN A 165 -7.26 20.96 30.60
N ASP A 166 -6.45 20.59 31.59
CA ASP A 166 -5.13 19.98 31.41
C ASP A 166 -5.02 18.81 32.41
N ASP A 167 -5.76 17.73 32.18
CA ASP A 167 -5.50 16.45 32.80
C ASP A 167 -5.15 15.42 31.71
N PHE A 168 -4.06 14.70 32.02
CA PHE A 168 -3.25 13.77 31.22
C PHE A 168 -4.01 12.70 30.42
#